data_AF-A0A6B0SBE2-F1
#
_entry.id   AF-A0A6B0SBE2-F1
#
_cell.length_a   1.000
_cell.length_b   1.000
_cell.length_c   1.000
_cell.angle_alpha   90.00
_cell.angle_beta   90.00
_cell.angle_gamma   90.00
#
_symmetry.space_group_name_H-M   'P 1'
#
loop_
_entity.id
_entity.type
_entity.pdbx_description
1 polymer ?
#
loop_
_entity_poly.entity_id
_entity_poly.type
_entity_poly.pdbx_seq_one_letter_code
_entity_poly.pdbx_strand_id
1 'polypeptide(L)' 'MQLDIDDQLHERLSQRAKEKGFDSAEEYSVVILQNVIDELEAQTSSEEMENRLQDLGYLQ' A
#
# COMPACT_ATOMS: atom_id res chain seq x y z
N MET A 1 -13.84 10.77 -3.38
CA MET A 1 -13.60 9.36 -3.76
C MET A 1 -14.69 8.55 -3.10
N GLN A 2 -15.37 7.66 -3.82
CA GLN A 2 -16.40 6.79 -3.23
C GLN A 2 -15.89 5.36 -3.32
N LEU A 3 -15.58 4.77 -2.16
CA LEU A 3 -15.19 3.37 -2.04
C LEU A 3 -16.44 2.59 -1.66
N ASP A 4 -16.77 1.56 -2.44
CA ASP A 4 -17.82 0.63 -2.10
C ASP A 4 -17.20 -0.49 -1.25
N ILE A 5 -17.39 -0.38 0.06
CA ILE A 5 -16.87 -1.31 1.06
C ILE A 5 -18.00 -1.66 2.03
N ASP A 6 -17.95 -2.87 2.57
CA ASP A 6 -18.94 -3.29 3.56
C ASP A 6 -18.81 -2.52 4.89
N ASP A 7 -19.92 -2.48 5.64
CA ASP A 7 -20.02 -1.75 6.91
C ASP A 7 -18.99 -2.23 7.94
N GLN A 8 -18.65 -3.52 7.93
CA GLN A 8 -17.68 -4.09 8.87
C GLN A 8 -16.26 -3.60 8.59
N LEU A 9 -15.88 -3.53 7.32
CA LEU A 9 -14.61 -3.01 6.87
C LEU A 9 -14.52 -1.52 7.15
N HIS A 10 -15.61 -0.77 6.89
CA HIS A 10 -15.68 0.65 7.21
C HIS A 10 -15.52 0.91 8.72
N GLU A 11 -16.18 0.13 9.60
CA GLU A 11 -16.00 0.25 11.05
C GLU A 11 -14.55 -0.04 11.48
N ARG A 12 -13.92 -1.08 10.92
CA ARG A 12 -12.53 -1.42 11.21
C ARG A 12 -11.56 -0.32 10.78
N LEU A 13 -11.81 0.29 9.61
CA LEU A 13 -11.04 1.43 9.12
C LEU A 13 -11.25 2.66 10.00
N SER A 14 -12.48 2.96 10.40
CA SER A 14 -12.81 4.05 11.32
C SER A 14 -12.15 3.88 12.69
N GLN A 15 -12.13 2.66 13.25
CA GLN A 15 -11.49 2.39 14.52
C GLN A 15 -9.98 2.62 14.43
N ARG A 16 -9.34 2.05 13.39
CA ARG A 16 -7.90 2.22 13.16
C ARG A 16 -7.52 3.67 12.86
N ALA A 17 -8.36 4.40 12.12
CA ALA A 17 -8.18 5.83 11.86
C ALA A 17 -8.08 6.60 13.18
N LYS A 18 -9.03 6.39 14.12
CA LYS A 18 -9.00 7.01 15.45
C LYS A 18 -7.76 6.63 16.26
N GLU A 19 -7.40 5.34 16.27
CA GLU A 19 -6.20 4.85 16.98
C GLU A 19 -4.90 5.45 16.45
N LYS A 20 -4.87 5.82 15.17
CA LYS A 20 -3.72 6.42 14.49
C LYS A 20 -3.79 7.95 14.41
N GLY A 21 -4.84 8.57 14.93
CA GLY A 21 -5.00 10.02 14.99
C GLY A 21 -5.47 10.69 13.70
N PHE A 22 -6.15 9.94 12.82
CA PHE A 22 -6.77 10.48 11.60
C PHE A 22 -8.18 11.01 11.89
N ASP A 23 -8.59 12.02 11.11
CA ASP A 23 -9.89 12.68 11.28
C ASP A 23 -11.05 11.86 10.68
N SER A 24 -10.76 10.95 9.74
CA SER A 24 -11.76 10.14 9.04
C SER A 24 -11.22 8.78 8.56
N ALA A 25 -12.13 7.84 8.32
CA ALA A 25 -11.77 6.54 7.73
C ALA A 25 -11.27 6.70 6.29
N GLU A 26 -11.81 7.67 5.56
CA GLU A 26 -11.43 7.99 4.19
C GLU A 26 -9.97 8.46 4.09
N GLU A 27 -9.56 9.39 4.97
CA GLU A 27 -8.18 9.88 5.01
C GLU A 27 -7.20 8.74 5.34
N TYR A 28 -7.54 7.93 6.33
CA TYR A 28 -6.75 6.75 6.69
C TYR A 28 -6.66 5.74 5.53
N SER A 29 -7.76 5.54 4.80
CA SER A 29 -7.82 4.63 3.65
C SER A 29 -6.94 5.10 2.51
N VAL A 30 -6.90 6.41 2.22
CA VAL A 30 -6.01 6.98 1.20
C VAL A 30 -4.54 6.71 1.54
N VAL A 31 -4.14 6.92 2.80
CA VAL A 31 -2.75 6.68 3.23
C VAL A 31 -2.39 5.20 3.13
N ILE A 32 -3.27 4.29 3.55
CA ILE A 32 -3.03 2.85 3.39
C ILE A 32 -2.87 2.49 1.92
N LEU A 33 -3.80 2.92 1.06
CA LEU A 33 -3.77 2.58 -0.36
C LEU A 33 -2.50 3.11 -1.02
N GLN A 34 -2.06 4.33 -0.68
CA GLN A 34 -0.80 4.87 -1.17
C GLN A 34 0.38 4.02 -0.74
N ASN A 35 0.49 3.68 0.55
CA ASN A 35 1.59 2.85 1.05
C ASN A 35 1.62 1.47 0.37
N VAL A 36 0.46 0.86 0.15
CA VAL A 36 0.37 -0.44 -0.54
C VAL A 36 0.82 -0.31 -2.00
N ILE A 37 0.46 0.76 -2.70
CA ILE A 37 0.93 0.99 -4.08
C ILE A 37 2.44 1.18 -4.08
N ASP A 38 2.97 2.04 -3.20
CA ASP A 38 4.42 2.31 -3.12
C ASP A 38 5.21 1.02 -2.82
N GLU A 39 4.71 0.15 -1.94
CA GLU A 39 5.32 -1.14 -1.64
C GLU A 39 5.31 -2.09 -2.84
N LEU A 40 4.21 -2.16 -3.60
CA LEU A 40 4.10 -2.99 -4.79
C LEU A 40 5.04 -2.49 -5.90
N GLU A 41 5.10 -1.18 -6.13
CA GLU A 41 5.99 -0.58 -7.13
C GLU A 41 7.47 -0.72 -6.75
N ALA A 42 7.80 -0.63 -5.46
CA ALA A 42 9.15 -0.87 -4.96
C ALA A 42 9.57 -2.35 -5.13
N GLN A 43 8.66 -3.30 -4.91
CA GLN A 43 8.93 -4.72 -5.16
C GLN A 43 9.17 -4.98 -6.64
N THR A 44 8.32 -4.46 -7.53
CA THR A 44 8.52 -4.58 -8.98
C THR A 44 9.86 -3.97 -9.42
N SER A 45 10.21 -2.80 -8.90
CA SER A 45 11.50 -2.15 -9.21
C SER A 45 12.70 -2.97 -8.73
N SER A 46 12.57 -3.67 -7.60
CA SER A 46 13.62 -4.56 -7.07
C SER A 46 13.79 -5.79 -7.95
N GLU A 47 12.69 -6.43 -8.37
CA GLU A 47 12.71 -7.59 -9.25
C GLU A 47 13.26 -7.23 -10.64
N GLU A 48 12.87 -6.08 -11.20
CA GLU A 48 13.42 -5.57 -12.47
C GLU A 48 14.93 -5.28 -12.36
N MET A 49 15.37 -4.72 -11.22
CA MET A 49 16.79 -4.48 -10.96
C MET A 49 17.58 -5.78 -10.82
N GLU A 50 17.08 -6.77 -10.08
CA GLU A 50 17.71 -8.08 -9.93
C GLU A 50 17.83 -8.80 -11.28
N ASN A 51 16.77 -8.82 -12.09
CA ASN A 51 16.79 -9.39 -13.43
C ASN A 51 17.85 -8.72 -14.32
N ARG A 52 17.95 -7.39 -14.26
CA ARG A 52 18.96 -6.65 -15.03
C ARG A 52 20.39 -6.91 -14.54
N LEU A 53 20.59 -7.10 -13.24
CA LEU A 53 21.90 -7.47 -12.68
C LEU A 53 22.28 -8.90 -13.03
N GLN A 54 21.31 -9.82 -13.12
CA GLN A 54 21.50 -11.18 -13.60
C GLN A 54 21.90 -11.20 -15.09
N ASP A 55 21.22 -10.41 -15.93
CA ASP A 55 21.57 -10.24 -17.36
C ASP A 55 22.99 -9.70 -17.57
N LEU A 56 23.46 -8.84 -16.66
CA LEU A 56 24.82 -8.29 -16.67
C LEU A 56 25.86 -9.22 -16.01
N GLY A 57 25.42 -10.35 -15.43
CA GLY A 57 26.29 -11.34 -14.80
C GLY A 57 26.82 -10.96 -13.42
N TYR A 58 26.20 -9.98 -12.75
CA TYR A 58 26.56 -9.54 -11.40
C TYR A 58 25.83 -10.32 -10.29
N LEU A 59 24.76 -11.04 -10.63
CA LEU A 59 24.00 -11.93 -9.74
C LEU A 59 23.88 -13.32 -10.40
N GLN A 60 24.09 -14.40 -9.62
CA GLN A 60 23.98 -15.81 -10.06
C GLN A 60 22.83 -16.52 -9.35
#